data_AF-A0A8T0G9K8-F1
#
_entry.id   AF-A0A8T0G9K8-F1
#
_cell.length_a   1.000
_cell.length_b   1.000
_cell.length_c   1.000
_cell.angle_alpha   90.00
_cell.angle_beta   90.00
_cell.angle_gamma   90.00
#
_symmetry.space_group_name_H-M   'P 1'
#
loop_
_entity.id
_entity.type
_entity.pdbx_description
1 polymer ?
#
loop_
_entity_poly.entity_id
_entity_poly.type
_entity_poly.pdbx_seq_one_letter_code
_entity_poly.pdbx_strand_id
1 'polypeptide(L)'
;MAEQEYMHPPSDAGNAGLYEKLEIYTRHVNERCIKAVSKVDSCKFNNKQCAYLASKLEGLVECSSSFLRAAQCEPCSSGIVEKWVETFKLMLILSKQIDDFVQSCCKEEWIQTAMTMTNTSEYVSSLGCNVEICKVACEGFLEERGGTENFTAVELQRFTWAELDKMYKKEVGIVKKKAEEDLVTLRDKATAELDGERDKVAKYLLRLLSKVQGRQIKDKKSLRASIFNWRVRRGRKLGKGATASVYEATWLGLRVAQKVFVGLDNPHFEEEVTNLAPLRHPNITSMFYCEQKNGNSSIIMELMDEDLHTYLHNRGICHLR
;
A
#
# COMPACT_ATOMS: atom_id res chain seq x y z
N MET A 1 -24.23 -26.72 -54.16
CA MET A 1 -22.86 -26.57 -53.63
C MET A 1 -22.38 -25.17 -53.95
N ALA A 2 -22.35 -24.30 -52.95
CA ALA A 2 -21.52 -23.09 -52.87
C ALA A 2 -21.68 -22.59 -51.42
N GLU A 3 -20.77 -23.02 -50.55
CA GLU A 3 -20.66 -22.51 -49.18
C GLU A 3 -20.13 -21.07 -49.26
N GLN A 4 -20.85 -20.13 -48.64
CA GLN A 4 -20.36 -18.80 -48.34
C GLN A 4 -19.48 -18.88 -47.10
N GLU A 5 -18.17 -18.70 -47.26
CA GLU A 5 -17.25 -18.38 -46.17
C GLU A 5 -17.69 -17.06 -45.51
N TYR A 6 -18.27 -17.17 -44.32
CA TYR A 6 -18.41 -16.07 -43.39
C TYR A 6 -17.01 -15.75 -42.82
N MET A 7 -16.32 -14.77 -43.42
CA MET A 7 -15.19 -14.11 -42.76
C MET A 7 -15.72 -13.36 -41.53
N HIS A 8 -15.44 -13.90 -40.34
CA HIS A 8 -15.49 -13.12 -39.11
C HIS A 8 -14.48 -11.97 -39.20
N PRO A 9 -14.86 -10.71 -38.87
CA PRO A 9 -13.89 -9.63 -38.74
C PRO A 9 -12.94 -9.93 -37.56
N PRO A 10 -11.65 -9.55 -37.64
CA PRO A 10 -10.68 -9.86 -36.60
C PRO A 10 -11.04 -9.14 -35.31
N SER A 11 -11.17 -9.89 -34.21
CA SER A 11 -11.47 -9.40 -32.86
C SER A 11 -10.32 -8.62 -32.20
N ASP A 12 -9.23 -8.36 -32.91
CA ASP A 12 -7.93 -7.98 -32.32
C ASP A 12 -7.74 -6.47 -32.09
N ALA A 13 -8.56 -5.61 -32.71
CA ALA A 13 -8.41 -4.16 -32.58
C ALA A 13 -8.67 -3.63 -31.14
N GLY A 14 -9.48 -4.33 -30.35
CA GLY A 14 -9.77 -3.95 -28.95
C GLY A 14 -8.64 -4.30 -27.98
N ASN A 15 -7.85 -5.35 -28.27
CA ASN A 15 -6.81 -5.84 -27.37
C ASN A 15 -5.53 -5.02 -27.43
N ALA A 16 -5.18 -4.51 -28.62
CA ALA A 16 -3.96 -3.71 -28.82
C ALA A 16 -3.86 -2.53 -27.83
N GLY A 17 -4.97 -1.82 -27.60
CA GLY A 17 -5.00 -0.70 -26.65
C GLY A 17 -4.92 -1.09 -25.17
N LEU A 18 -5.21 -2.35 -24.81
CA LEU A 18 -5.05 -2.84 -23.43
C LEU A 18 -3.60 -3.22 -23.15
N TYR A 19 -2.93 -3.89 -24.10
CA TYR A 19 -1.51 -4.21 -23.99
C TYR A 19 -0.62 -2.97 -23.91
N GLU A 20 -0.93 -1.95 -24.71
CA GLU A 20 -0.24 -0.65 -24.66
C GLU A 20 -0.34 -0.02 -23.25
N LYS A 21 -1.50 -0.12 -22.58
CA LYS A 21 -1.65 0.36 -21.20
C LYS A 21 -0.77 -0.41 -20.23
N LEU A 22 -0.69 -1.73 -20.36
CA LEU A 22 0.17 -2.56 -19.49
C LEU A 22 1.64 -2.16 -19.66
N GLU A 23 2.10 -1.95 -20.90
CA GLU A 23 3.45 -1.48 -21.20
C GLU A 23 3.76 -0.11 -20.59
N ILE A 24 2.81 0.83 -20.71
CA ILE A 24 2.93 2.16 -20.09
C ILE A 24 3.09 2.03 -18.57
N TYR A 25 2.27 1.19 -17.93
CA TYR A 25 2.37 0.97 -16.49
C TYR A 25 3.69 0.32 -16.09
N THR A 26 4.15 -0.72 -16.78
CA THR A 26 5.45 -1.34 -16.48
C THR A 26 6.60 -0.38 -16.65
N ARG A 27 6.58 0.46 -17.71
CA ARG A 27 7.60 1.49 -17.92
C ARG A 27 7.67 2.45 -16.74
N HIS A 28 6.53 2.97 -16.28
CA HIS A 28 6.50 3.88 -15.14
C HIS A 28 6.85 3.21 -13.81
N VAL A 29 6.47 1.93 -13.61
CA VAL A 29 6.91 1.15 -12.45
C VAL A 29 8.43 1.02 -12.45
N ASN A 30 9.04 0.73 -13.62
CA ASN A 30 10.48 0.63 -13.78
C ASN A 30 11.20 1.97 -13.52
N GLU A 31 10.69 3.09 -14.07
CA GLU A 31 11.23 4.43 -13.80
C GLU A 31 11.26 4.75 -12.30
N ARG A 32 10.20 4.41 -11.57
CA ARG A 32 10.16 4.59 -10.12
C ARG A 32 11.06 3.63 -9.37
N CYS A 33 11.19 2.40 -9.86
CA CYS A 33 12.15 1.44 -9.32
C CYS A 33 13.58 1.97 -9.39
N ILE A 34 14.01 2.43 -10.57
CA ILE A 34 15.35 3.01 -10.78
C ILE A 34 15.58 4.19 -9.83
N LYS A 35 14.58 5.10 -9.71
CA LYS A 35 14.66 6.23 -8.77
C LYS A 35 14.82 5.77 -7.33
N ALA A 36 13.98 4.84 -6.86
CA ALA A 36 14.04 4.32 -5.50
C ALA A 36 15.39 3.65 -5.22
N VAL A 37 15.84 2.73 -6.08
CA VAL A 37 17.11 2.00 -5.96
C VAL A 37 18.28 2.98 -5.87
N SER A 38 18.36 3.96 -6.78
CA SER A 38 19.45 4.95 -6.80
C SER A 38 19.55 5.82 -5.54
N LYS A 39 18.47 5.90 -4.76
CA LYS A 39 18.39 6.73 -3.55
C LYS A 39 18.62 5.97 -2.24
N VAL A 40 18.60 4.64 -2.27
CA VAL A 40 18.77 3.81 -1.06
C VAL A 40 20.04 4.17 -0.30
N ASP A 41 21.18 4.31 -0.98
CA ASP A 41 22.45 4.63 -0.31
C ASP A 41 22.50 6.05 0.28
N SER A 42 21.65 6.95 -0.24
CA SER A 42 21.49 8.31 0.29
C SER A 42 20.47 8.40 1.44
N CYS A 43 19.76 7.32 1.77
CA CYS A 43 18.81 7.31 2.87
C CYS A 43 19.52 7.57 4.20
N LYS A 44 19.03 8.57 4.92
CA LYS A 44 19.55 8.93 6.24
C LYS A 44 18.99 8.01 7.34
N PHE A 45 17.78 7.50 7.11
CA PHE A 45 17.02 6.63 8.01
C PHE A 45 16.47 5.42 7.27
N ASN A 46 16.11 4.37 8.02
CA ASN A 46 15.44 3.18 7.49
C ASN A 46 16.14 2.56 6.26
N ASN A 47 17.48 2.64 6.17
CA ASN A 47 18.21 2.28 4.97
C ASN A 47 18.03 0.79 4.63
N LYS A 48 17.94 -0.08 5.65
CA LYS A 48 17.70 -1.51 5.47
C LYS A 48 16.28 -1.78 5.00
N GLN A 49 15.27 -1.09 5.53
CA GLN A 49 13.89 -1.20 5.06
C GLN A 49 13.70 -0.60 3.65
N CYS A 50 14.37 0.51 3.32
CA CYS A 50 14.36 1.12 1.99
C CYS A 50 15.01 0.18 0.96
N ALA A 51 16.19 -0.36 1.27
CA ALA A 51 16.87 -1.35 0.43
C ALA A 51 15.98 -2.58 0.17
N TYR A 52 15.27 -3.04 1.21
CA TYR A 52 14.36 -4.16 1.10
C TYR A 52 13.19 -3.90 0.14
N LEU A 53 12.50 -2.75 0.29
CA LEU A 53 11.40 -2.38 -0.61
C LEU A 53 11.88 -2.13 -2.04
N ALA A 54 13.05 -1.52 -2.21
CA ALA A 54 13.66 -1.30 -3.52
C ALA A 54 13.92 -2.64 -4.23
N SER A 55 14.52 -3.61 -3.53
CA SER A 55 14.77 -4.95 -4.09
C SER A 55 13.48 -5.71 -4.42
N LYS A 56 12.44 -5.57 -3.61
CA LYS A 56 11.09 -6.11 -3.93
C LYS A 56 10.53 -5.49 -5.20
N LEU A 57 10.69 -4.18 -5.38
CA LEU A 57 10.24 -3.46 -6.56
C LEU A 57 11.02 -3.89 -7.81
N GLU A 58 12.33 -4.14 -7.71
CA GLU A 58 13.13 -4.72 -8.80
C GLU A 58 12.57 -6.07 -9.23
N GLY A 59 12.29 -6.96 -8.28
CA GLY A 59 11.68 -8.26 -8.57
C GLY A 59 10.29 -8.15 -9.22
N LEU A 60 9.50 -7.14 -8.85
CA LEU A 60 8.21 -6.86 -9.50
C LEU A 60 8.37 -6.34 -10.94
N VAL A 61 9.37 -5.49 -11.19
CA VAL A 61 9.69 -4.99 -12.54
C VAL A 61 10.12 -6.14 -13.45
N GLU A 62 11.03 -7.01 -12.99
CA GLU A 62 11.49 -8.18 -13.75
C GLU A 62 10.31 -9.11 -14.09
N CYS A 63 9.47 -9.37 -13.10
CA CYS A 63 8.31 -10.24 -13.25
C CYS A 63 7.26 -9.65 -14.21
N SER A 64 6.89 -8.38 -14.05
CA SER A 64 5.92 -7.71 -14.94
C SER A 64 6.44 -7.56 -16.38
N SER A 65 7.75 -7.35 -16.55
CA SER A 65 8.38 -7.33 -17.88
C SER A 65 8.35 -8.71 -18.55
N SER A 66 8.61 -9.76 -17.77
CA SER A 66 8.52 -11.15 -18.25
C SER A 66 7.08 -11.52 -18.63
N PHE A 67 6.10 -11.12 -17.81
CA PHE A 67 4.68 -11.24 -18.11
C PHE A 67 4.33 -10.58 -19.45
N LEU A 68 4.74 -9.32 -19.66
CA LEU A 68 4.42 -8.58 -20.88
C LEU A 68 4.98 -9.28 -22.12
N ARG A 69 6.26 -9.66 -22.08
CA ARG A 69 6.91 -10.38 -23.18
C ARG A 69 6.17 -11.67 -23.51
N ALA A 70 5.79 -12.43 -22.48
CA ALA A 70 5.01 -13.65 -22.65
C ALA A 70 3.67 -13.31 -23.32
N ALA A 71 2.91 -12.37 -22.75
CA ALA A 71 1.57 -12.01 -23.18
C ALA A 71 1.51 -11.41 -24.60
N GLN A 72 2.63 -10.88 -25.13
CA GLN A 72 2.77 -10.47 -26.53
C GLN A 72 3.01 -11.66 -27.48
N CYS A 73 3.72 -12.70 -27.06
CA CYS A 73 3.97 -13.89 -27.89
C CYS A 73 2.72 -14.76 -28.08
N GLU A 74 1.84 -14.79 -27.07
CA GLU A 74 0.57 -15.52 -27.09
C GLU A 74 -0.53 -14.61 -26.51
N PRO A 75 -1.29 -13.92 -27.38
CA PRO A 75 -2.31 -12.99 -26.96
C PRO A 75 -3.40 -13.70 -26.14
N CYS A 76 -3.75 -13.11 -25.00
CA CYS A 76 -4.85 -13.57 -24.16
C CYS A 76 -6.18 -13.01 -24.69
N SER A 77 -7.29 -13.63 -24.29
CA SER A 77 -8.61 -13.06 -24.56
C SER A 77 -8.77 -11.69 -23.88
N SER A 78 -9.56 -10.80 -24.48
CA SER A 78 -9.74 -9.40 -24.04
C SER A 78 -10.11 -9.27 -22.55
N GLY A 79 -11.04 -10.10 -22.08
CA GLY A 79 -11.49 -10.09 -20.69
C GLY A 79 -10.45 -10.53 -19.67
N ILE A 80 -9.38 -11.23 -20.09
CA ILE A 80 -8.24 -11.57 -19.24
C ILE A 80 -7.31 -10.35 -19.16
N VAL A 81 -7.01 -9.70 -20.27
CA VAL A 81 -6.12 -8.53 -20.32
C VAL A 81 -6.69 -7.36 -19.50
N GLU A 82 -8.01 -7.12 -19.53
CA GLU A 82 -8.65 -6.10 -18.70
C GLU A 82 -8.43 -6.30 -17.19
N LYS A 83 -8.41 -7.54 -16.70
CA LYS A 83 -8.13 -7.82 -15.28
C LYS A 83 -6.69 -7.49 -14.93
N TRP A 84 -5.76 -7.77 -15.84
CA TRP A 84 -4.34 -7.43 -15.66
C TRP A 84 -4.09 -5.93 -15.66
N VAL A 85 -4.90 -5.14 -16.39
CA VAL A 85 -4.82 -3.67 -16.35
C VAL A 85 -4.99 -3.15 -14.92
N GLU A 86 -5.94 -3.69 -14.15
CA GLU A 86 -6.14 -3.29 -12.75
C GLU A 86 -4.98 -3.72 -11.85
N THR A 87 -4.43 -4.93 -12.06
CA THR A 87 -3.23 -5.38 -11.34
C THR A 87 -2.03 -4.47 -11.61
N PHE A 88 -1.80 -4.08 -12.86
CA PHE A 88 -0.68 -3.20 -13.24
C PHE A 88 -0.89 -1.77 -12.74
N LYS A 89 -2.13 -1.28 -12.66
CA LYS A 89 -2.44 -0.02 -11.96
C LYS A 89 -2.07 -0.10 -10.48
N LEU A 90 -2.38 -1.21 -9.81
CA LEU A 90 -1.99 -1.40 -8.41
C LEU A 90 -0.46 -1.41 -8.26
N MET A 91 0.27 -2.11 -9.14
CA MET A 91 1.74 -2.07 -9.17
C MET A 91 2.26 -0.64 -9.33
N LEU A 92 1.65 0.16 -10.20
CA LEU A 92 1.99 1.56 -10.39
C LEU A 92 1.81 2.38 -9.11
N ILE A 93 0.69 2.20 -8.41
CA ILE A 93 0.41 2.87 -7.13
C ILE A 93 1.43 2.47 -6.07
N LEU A 94 1.71 1.16 -5.93
CA LEU A 94 2.68 0.63 -4.97
C LEU A 94 4.10 1.16 -5.27
N SER A 95 4.51 1.19 -6.54
CA SER A 95 5.81 1.74 -6.94
C SER A 95 5.98 3.20 -6.55
N LYS A 96 4.91 4.01 -6.66
CA LYS A 96 4.90 5.40 -6.21
C LYS A 96 5.01 5.50 -4.70
N GLN A 97 4.24 4.69 -3.96
CA GLN A 97 4.29 4.68 -2.50
C GLN A 97 5.67 4.29 -1.96
N ILE A 98 6.36 3.36 -2.63
CA ILE A 98 7.72 2.96 -2.30
C ILE A 98 8.71 4.08 -2.63
N ASP A 99 8.66 4.67 -3.83
CA ASP A 99 9.51 5.80 -4.21
C ASP A 99 9.34 6.96 -3.23
N ASP A 100 8.11 7.42 -2.97
CA ASP A 100 7.79 8.47 -2.00
C ASP A 100 8.39 8.17 -0.61
N PHE A 101 8.28 6.91 -0.16
CA PHE A 101 8.83 6.47 1.12
C PHE A 101 10.36 6.57 1.15
N VAL A 102 11.03 6.06 0.10
CA VAL A 102 12.49 6.15 -0.02
C VAL A 102 12.96 7.60 -0.07
N GLN A 103 12.33 8.46 -0.88
CA GLN A 103 12.67 9.89 -0.93
C GLN A 103 12.49 10.57 0.44
N SER A 104 11.44 10.20 1.18
CA SER A 104 11.22 10.76 2.52
C SER A 104 12.34 10.40 3.49
N CYS A 105 12.90 9.19 3.37
CA CYS A 105 14.02 8.72 4.20
C CYS A 105 15.36 9.40 3.88
N CYS A 106 15.47 10.12 2.75
CA CYS A 106 16.65 10.89 2.36
C CYS A 106 16.71 12.30 2.97
N LYS A 107 15.62 12.80 3.57
CA LYS A 107 15.55 14.16 4.12
C LYS A 107 16.31 14.29 5.45
N GLU A 108 16.88 15.47 5.75
CA GLU A 108 17.75 15.69 6.92
C GLU A 108 17.03 15.90 8.26
N GLU A 109 15.70 15.92 8.28
CA GLU A 109 14.90 16.24 9.48
C GLU A 109 14.76 15.06 10.45
N TRP A 110 15.88 14.60 11.00
CA TRP A 110 16.00 13.36 11.79
C TRP A 110 15.05 13.22 12.98
N ILE A 111 14.62 14.33 13.59
CA ILE A 111 13.62 14.35 14.68
C ILE A 111 12.22 13.99 14.16
N GLN A 112 11.80 14.56 13.03
CA GLN A 112 10.56 14.16 12.36
C GLN A 112 10.66 12.71 11.89
N THR A 113 11.84 12.26 11.46
CA THR A 113 12.03 10.86 11.08
C THR A 113 11.98 9.91 12.28
N ALA A 114 12.57 10.27 13.41
CA ALA A 114 12.47 9.50 14.66
C ALA A 114 11.02 9.37 15.16
N MET A 115 10.19 10.40 14.95
CA MET A 115 8.75 10.29 15.19
C MET A 115 8.12 9.30 14.19
N THR A 116 8.47 9.41 12.90
CA THR A 116 7.97 8.56 11.80
C THR A 116 8.26 7.07 11.99
N MET A 117 9.32 6.72 12.73
CA MET A 117 9.73 5.34 13.03
C MET A 117 8.76 4.54 13.89
N THR A 118 7.76 5.16 14.53
CA THR A 118 6.88 4.45 15.46
C THR A 118 5.97 3.40 14.79
N ASN A 119 5.69 3.51 13.48
CA ASN A 119 4.90 2.53 12.71
C ASN A 119 5.47 2.23 11.29
N THR A 120 6.72 2.64 11.00
CA THR A 120 7.33 2.40 9.68
C THR A 120 7.35 0.92 9.30
N SER A 121 7.61 0.02 10.25
CA SER A 121 7.69 -1.41 9.98
C SER A 121 6.35 -2.02 9.55
N GLU A 122 5.22 -1.54 10.08
CA GLU A 122 3.89 -2.01 9.68
C GLU A 122 3.56 -1.55 8.27
N TYR A 123 3.83 -0.28 7.97
CA TYR A 123 3.66 0.28 6.63
C TYR A 123 4.55 -0.42 5.60
N VAL A 124 5.83 -0.63 5.92
CA VAL A 124 6.80 -1.35 5.07
C VAL A 124 6.37 -2.81 4.86
N SER A 125 5.86 -3.49 5.91
CA SER A 125 5.33 -4.85 5.80
C SER A 125 4.11 -4.91 4.89
N SER A 126 3.20 -3.94 5.00
CA SER A 126 2.03 -3.86 4.13
C SER A 126 2.42 -3.62 2.67
N LEU A 127 3.34 -2.69 2.41
CA LEU A 127 3.82 -2.41 1.06
C LEU A 127 4.52 -3.64 0.46
N GLY A 128 5.45 -4.24 1.21
CA GLY A 128 6.20 -5.41 0.77
C GLY A 128 5.30 -6.62 0.48
N CYS A 129 4.27 -6.85 1.32
CA CYS A 129 3.29 -7.91 1.10
C CYS A 129 2.45 -7.65 -0.16
N ASN A 130 2.01 -6.40 -0.40
CA ASN A 130 1.25 -6.05 -1.59
C ASN A 130 2.07 -6.22 -2.87
N VAL A 131 3.36 -5.84 -2.84
CA VAL A 131 4.29 -6.07 -3.95
C VAL A 131 4.48 -7.56 -4.21
N GLU A 132 4.64 -8.38 -3.16
CA GLU A 132 4.77 -9.83 -3.31
C GLU A 132 3.52 -10.47 -3.91
N ILE A 133 2.32 -10.03 -3.52
CA ILE A 133 1.06 -10.48 -4.12
C ILE A 133 1.04 -10.18 -5.62
N CYS A 134 1.40 -8.95 -6.01
CA CYS A 134 1.49 -8.57 -7.41
C CYS A 134 2.52 -9.40 -8.19
N LYS A 135 3.66 -9.70 -7.57
CA LYS A 135 4.73 -10.52 -8.15
C LYS A 135 4.25 -11.94 -8.41
N VAL A 136 3.73 -12.61 -7.39
CA VAL A 136 3.27 -14.00 -7.52
C VAL A 136 2.08 -14.11 -8.48
N ALA A 137 1.20 -13.09 -8.54
CA ALA A 137 0.16 -13.06 -9.57
C ALA A 137 0.78 -13.14 -10.98
N CYS A 138 1.79 -12.31 -11.27
CA CYS A 138 2.50 -12.38 -12.54
C CYS A 138 3.26 -13.70 -12.77
N GLU A 139 3.87 -14.29 -11.74
CA GLU A 139 4.57 -15.59 -11.85
C GLU A 139 3.61 -16.73 -12.13
N GLY A 140 2.45 -16.77 -11.47
CA GLY A 140 1.42 -17.79 -11.71
C GLY A 140 0.95 -17.82 -13.17
N PHE A 141 0.84 -16.64 -13.80
CA PHE A 141 0.55 -16.56 -15.23
C PHE A 141 1.64 -17.19 -16.12
N LEU A 142 2.92 -17.09 -15.72
CA LEU A 142 4.04 -17.63 -16.50
C LEU A 142 4.14 -19.16 -16.39
N GLU A 143 3.86 -19.72 -15.22
CA GLU A 143 3.95 -21.17 -14.95
C GLU A 143 2.85 -21.98 -15.65
N GLU A 144 1.66 -21.40 -15.85
CA GLU A 144 0.48 -22.11 -16.35
C GLU A 144 0.34 -22.16 -17.87
N ARG A 145 1.29 -21.58 -18.62
CA ARG A 145 1.40 -21.76 -20.08
C ARG A 145 1.65 -23.21 -20.55
N GLY A 146 1.70 -24.16 -19.62
CA GLY A 146 1.67 -25.60 -19.90
C GLY A 146 0.28 -26.26 -19.85
N GLY A 147 -0.83 -25.53 -19.61
CA GLY A 147 -2.17 -26.13 -19.42
C GLY A 147 -3.35 -25.30 -19.94
N THR A 148 -4.40 -25.99 -20.39
CA THR A 148 -5.53 -25.56 -21.25
C THR A 148 -6.47 -24.45 -20.73
N GLU A 149 -6.81 -23.51 -21.64
CA GLU A 149 -8.00 -22.63 -21.88
C GLU A 149 -8.99 -22.16 -20.78
N ASN A 150 -8.97 -22.62 -19.54
CA ASN A 150 -9.97 -22.21 -18.51
C ASN A 150 -9.42 -21.20 -17.50
N PHE A 151 -8.76 -20.14 -17.98
CA PHE A 151 -8.21 -19.07 -17.14
C PHE A 151 -9.29 -18.05 -16.75
N THR A 152 -10.23 -18.43 -15.88
CA THR A 152 -11.14 -17.44 -15.28
C THR A 152 -11.33 -17.67 -13.78
N ALA A 153 -10.82 -16.75 -12.98
CA ALA A 153 -11.12 -16.56 -11.55
C ALA A 153 -10.63 -17.61 -10.53
N VAL A 154 -10.14 -18.79 -10.96
CA VAL A 154 -9.76 -19.87 -10.03
C VAL A 154 -8.35 -19.73 -9.46
N GLU A 155 -7.37 -19.11 -10.14
CA GLU A 155 -6.00 -19.05 -9.59
C GLU A 155 -5.67 -17.89 -8.65
N LEU A 156 -6.36 -16.75 -8.75
CA LEU A 156 -6.33 -15.80 -7.63
C LEU A 156 -7.03 -16.38 -6.38
N GLN A 157 -7.98 -17.33 -6.53
CA GLN A 157 -8.50 -18.14 -5.42
C GLN A 157 -7.51 -19.23 -4.94
N ARG A 158 -6.43 -19.52 -5.68
CA ARG A 158 -5.46 -20.58 -5.35
C ARG A 158 -4.56 -20.22 -4.18
N PHE A 159 -4.42 -18.93 -3.90
CA PHE A 159 -3.90 -18.50 -2.61
C PHE A 159 -4.87 -18.88 -1.50
N THR A 160 -4.61 -20.02 -0.89
CA THR A 160 -5.24 -20.35 0.37
C THR A 160 -4.87 -19.25 1.38
N TRP A 161 -5.79 -18.95 2.29
CA TRP A 161 -5.52 -18.02 3.37
C TRP A 161 -4.28 -18.40 4.19
N ALA A 162 -3.99 -19.70 4.27
CA ALA A 162 -2.78 -20.19 4.92
C ALA A 162 -1.50 -19.74 4.21
N GLU A 163 -1.51 -19.67 2.88
CA GLU A 163 -0.37 -19.19 2.09
C GLU A 163 -0.19 -17.68 2.19
N LEU A 164 -1.28 -16.90 2.13
CA LEU A 164 -1.23 -15.44 2.33
C LEU A 164 -0.80 -15.08 3.76
N ASP A 165 -1.32 -15.77 4.77
CA ASP A 165 -0.92 -15.57 6.17
C ASP A 165 0.54 -15.96 6.39
N LYS A 166 1.00 -17.06 5.76
CA LYS A 166 2.41 -17.46 5.78
C LYS A 166 3.31 -16.41 5.13
N MET A 167 2.90 -15.87 3.98
CA MET A 167 3.60 -14.81 3.27
C MET A 167 3.66 -13.53 4.11
N TYR A 168 2.53 -13.09 4.66
CA TYR A 168 2.46 -11.92 5.52
C TYR A 168 3.32 -12.07 6.79
N LYS A 169 3.24 -13.23 7.47
CA LYS A 169 4.08 -13.51 8.65
C LYS A 169 5.57 -13.49 8.31
N LYS A 170 5.94 -14.05 7.16
CA LYS A 170 7.31 -14.01 6.64
C LYS A 170 7.73 -12.56 6.41
N GLU A 171 6.88 -11.77 5.76
CA GLU A 171 7.13 -10.36 5.45
C GLU A 171 7.34 -9.54 6.73
N VAL A 172 6.42 -9.62 7.69
CA VAL A 172 6.52 -8.96 8.99
C VAL A 172 7.80 -9.37 9.73
N GLY A 173 8.17 -10.66 9.68
CA GLY A 173 9.40 -11.15 10.29
C GLY A 173 10.66 -10.52 9.68
N ILE A 174 10.72 -10.43 8.35
CA ILE A 174 11.84 -9.81 7.64
C ILE A 174 11.91 -8.31 7.94
N VAL A 175 10.79 -7.60 7.80
CA VAL A 175 10.73 -6.15 8.01
C VAL A 175 11.04 -5.78 9.44
N LYS A 176 10.58 -6.57 10.42
CA LYS A 176 10.93 -6.37 11.82
C LYS A 176 12.44 -6.47 12.05
N LYS A 177 13.10 -7.49 11.48
CA LYS A 177 14.56 -7.63 11.56
C LYS A 177 15.27 -6.43 10.92
N LYS A 178 14.79 -5.96 9.77
CA LYS A 178 15.35 -4.78 9.08
C LYS A 178 15.17 -3.50 9.90
N ALA A 179 14.01 -3.32 10.52
CA ALA A 179 13.75 -2.20 11.42
C ALA A 179 14.65 -2.24 12.67
N GLU A 180 14.95 -3.42 13.22
CA GLU A 180 15.91 -3.58 14.30
C GLU A 180 17.33 -3.18 13.87
N GLU A 181 17.78 -3.59 12.68
CA GLU A 181 19.07 -3.18 12.10
C GLU A 181 19.15 -1.64 11.89
N ASP A 182 18.07 -1.03 11.39
CA ASP A 182 17.96 0.41 11.19
C ASP A 182 18.01 1.19 12.51
N LEU A 183 17.35 0.67 13.56
CA LEU A 183 17.32 1.30 14.89
C LEU A 183 18.68 1.29 15.59
N VAL A 184 19.45 0.22 15.43
CA VAL A 184 20.84 0.16 15.93
C VAL A 184 21.66 1.26 15.26
N THR A 185 21.61 1.31 13.92
CA THR A 185 22.34 2.31 13.13
C THR A 185 21.96 3.74 13.53
N LEU A 186 20.67 4.01 13.73
CA LEU A 186 20.21 5.33 14.15
C LEU A 186 20.66 5.69 15.57
N ARG A 187 20.63 4.72 16.50
CA ARG A 187 21.09 4.94 17.86
C ARG A 187 22.56 5.31 17.90
N ASP A 188 23.38 4.62 17.13
CA ASP A 188 24.82 4.86 17.08
C ASP A 188 25.11 6.28 16.54
N LYS A 189 24.45 6.66 15.43
CA LYS A 189 24.52 8.02 14.88
C LYS A 189 24.08 9.08 15.88
N ALA A 190 22.91 8.90 16.49
CA ALA A 190 22.39 9.86 17.45
C ALA A 190 23.26 9.95 18.72
N THR A 191 23.88 8.86 19.15
CA THR A 191 24.79 8.89 20.31
C THR A 191 26.08 9.64 19.98
N ALA A 192 26.56 9.57 18.73
CA ALA A 192 27.73 10.29 18.27
C ALA A 192 27.48 11.80 18.04
N GLU A 193 26.27 12.18 17.63
CA GLU A 193 25.92 13.57 17.30
C GLU A 193 25.36 14.36 18.50
N LEU A 194 24.76 13.69 19.50
CA LEU A 194 24.08 14.35 20.63
C LEU A 194 25.00 14.54 21.84
N ASP A 195 25.91 15.52 21.76
CA ASP A 195 26.74 15.95 22.90
C ASP A 195 26.24 17.29 23.48
N GLY A 196 25.75 17.26 24.72
CA GLY A 196 25.25 18.44 25.44
C GLY A 196 23.83 18.36 26.02
N GLU A 197 23.48 19.42 26.76
CA GLU A 197 22.21 19.61 27.51
C GLU A 197 20.99 19.89 26.61
N ARG A 198 21.20 20.36 25.37
CA ARG A 198 20.12 20.68 24.39
C ARG A 198 19.42 19.45 23.79
N ASP A 199 19.95 18.25 24.03
CA ASP A 199 19.52 17.02 23.35
C ASP A 199 18.62 16.10 24.19
N LYS A 200 18.04 16.62 25.28
CA LYS A 200 17.20 15.87 26.21
C LYS A 200 15.96 15.28 25.55
N VAL A 201 15.33 16.00 24.62
CA VAL A 201 14.12 15.54 23.89
C VAL A 201 14.46 14.40 22.94
N ALA A 202 15.57 14.50 22.20
CA ALA A 202 16.03 13.44 21.32
C ALA A 202 16.42 12.17 22.07
N LYS A 203 17.17 12.31 23.16
CA LYS A 203 17.54 11.19 24.06
C LYS A 203 16.28 10.54 24.66
N TYR A 204 15.25 11.33 24.97
CA TYR A 204 13.96 10.83 25.45
C TYR A 204 13.18 10.07 24.36
N LEU A 205 13.10 10.60 23.13
CA LEU A 205 12.43 9.95 22.00
C LEU A 205 13.11 8.62 21.63
N LEU A 206 14.45 8.57 21.61
CA LEU A 206 15.22 7.34 21.40
C LEU A 206 14.93 6.29 22.47
N ARG A 207 14.78 6.69 23.74
CA ARG A 207 14.34 5.80 24.84
C ARG A 207 12.89 5.36 24.71
N LEU A 208 12.02 6.17 24.11
CA LEU A 208 10.63 5.79 23.86
C LEU A 208 10.57 4.72 22.76
N LEU A 209 11.31 4.93 21.67
CA LEU A 209 11.41 4.01 20.54
C LEU A 209 11.91 2.62 20.97
N SER A 210 12.89 2.55 21.88
CA SER A 210 13.36 1.27 22.42
C SER A 210 12.33 0.54 23.30
N LYS A 211 11.34 1.25 23.85
CA LYS A 211 10.25 0.66 24.65
C LYS A 211 9.05 0.22 23.80
N VAL A 212 8.81 0.86 22.64
CA VAL A 212 7.66 0.58 21.77
C VAL A 212 7.81 -0.76 21.02
N GLN A 213 9.03 -1.23 20.78
CA GLN A 213 9.33 -2.52 20.12
C GLN A 213 8.72 -3.78 20.80
N GLY A 214 8.15 -3.66 22.00
CA GLY A 214 7.50 -4.74 22.73
C GLY A 214 5.98 -4.85 22.57
N ARG A 215 5.28 -3.89 21.94
CA ARG A 215 3.82 -3.95 21.81
C ARG A 215 3.42 -4.72 20.55
N GLN A 216 3.08 -5.99 20.73
CA GLN A 216 2.33 -6.72 19.71
C GLN A 216 0.88 -6.19 19.63
N ILE A 217 0.45 -5.80 18.43
CA ILE A 217 -0.98 -5.58 18.14
C ILE A 217 -1.67 -6.96 18.18
N LYS A 218 -2.58 -7.13 19.14
CA LYS A 218 -3.19 -8.42 19.50
C LYS A 218 -4.43 -8.79 18.68
N ASP A 219 -4.88 -7.99 17.71
CA ASP A 219 -6.20 -8.21 17.11
C ASP A 219 -6.19 -9.10 15.85
N LYS A 220 -6.19 -10.41 16.10
CA LYS A 220 -6.14 -11.49 15.09
C LYS A 220 -7.47 -11.75 14.36
N LYS A 221 -8.58 -11.08 14.72
CA LYS A 221 -9.92 -11.42 14.19
C LYS A 221 -10.32 -10.68 12.91
N SER A 222 -9.62 -9.61 12.55
CA SER A 222 -10.04 -8.71 11.46
C SER A 222 -9.53 -9.06 10.05
N LEU A 223 -8.52 -9.93 9.91
CA LEU A 223 -7.87 -10.21 8.61
C LEU A 223 -8.66 -11.17 7.69
N ARG A 224 -9.68 -11.86 8.20
CA ARG A 224 -10.32 -13.04 7.54
C ARG A 224 -11.15 -12.75 6.28
N ALA A 225 -11.45 -11.50 5.93
CA ALA A 225 -12.54 -11.18 4.99
C ALA A 225 -12.15 -10.46 3.69
N SER A 226 -10.87 -10.15 3.46
CA SER A 226 -10.60 -8.81 2.92
C SER A 226 -9.60 -8.70 1.74
N ILE A 227 -8.87 -9.74 1.33
CA ILE A 227 -7.82 -9.62 0.29
C ILE A 227 -8.37 -9.67 -1.16
N PHE A 228 -9.58 -10.18 -1.39
CA PHE A 228 -10.15 -10.30 -2.76
C PHE A 228 -11.25 -9.28 -3.10
N ASN A 229 -11.44 -8.26 -2.26
CA ASN A 229 -12.41 -7.22 -2.55
C ASN A 229 -11.72 -5.85 -2.52
N TRP A 230 -11.27 -5.42 -3.71
CA TRP A 230 -10.81 -4.06 -3.97
C TRP A 230 -11.90 -3.02 -3.64
N ARG A 231 -13.17 -3.45 -3.54
CA ARG A 231 -14.29 -2.62 -3.11
C ARG A 231 -14.30 -2.46 -1.60
N VAL A 232 -14.35 -1.20 -1.16
CA VAL A 232 -14.61 -0.81 0.23
C VAL A 232 -15.95 -1.42 0.68
N ARG A 233 -15.92 -2.25 1.72
CA ARG A 233 -17.11 -2.77 2.40
C ARG A 233 -17.42 -1.88 3.58
N ARG A 234 -18.39 -0.99 3.42
CA ARG A 234 -18.86 -0.12 4.50
C ARG A 234 -19.52 -0.95 5.61
N GLY A 235 -19.11 -0.71 6.84
CA GLY A 235 -19.68 -1.28 8.05
C GLY A 235 -20.51 -0.25 8.82
N ARG A 236 -20.41 -0.29 10.15
CA ARG A 236 -21.20 0.60 11.03
C ARG A 236 -20.77 2.06 10.90
N LYS A 237 -21.70 2.96 11.20
CA LYS A 237 -21.40 4.38 11.31
C LYS A 237 -20.63 4.66 12.60
N LEU A 238 -19.51 5.36 12.50
CA LEU A 238 -18.70 5.79 13.64
C LEU A 238 -19.10 7.19 14.11
N GLY A 239 -19.43 8.07 13.16
CA GLY A 239 -19.78 9.44 13.48
C GLY A 239 -20.43 10.19 12.32
N LYS A 240 -20.97 11.38 12.63
CA LYS A 240 -21.48 12.34 11.65
C LYS A 240 -20.93 13.71 12.00
N GLY A 241 -20.13 14.28 11.12
CA GLY A 241 -19.76 15.69 11.16
C GLY A 241 -20.78 16.55 10.43
N ALA A 242 -20.48 17.84 10.30
CA ALA A 242 -21.34 18.79 9.58
C ALA A 242 -21.47 18.43 8.09
N THR A 243 -20.35 18.04 7.45
CA THR A 243 -20.26 17.88 5.99
C THR A 243 -20.13 16.42 5.54
N ALA A 244 -19.71 15.53 6.43
CA ALA A 244 -19.42 14.14 6.10
C ALA A 244 -19.88 13.18 7.20
N SER A 245 -20.14 11.93 6.81
CA SER A 245 -20.34 10.82 7.75
C SER A 245 -19.14 9.88 7.71
N VAL A 246 -18.67 9.45 8.88
CA VAL A 246 -17.57 8.50 9.00
C VAL A 246 -18.13 7.14 9.34
N TYR A 247 -17.71 6.14 8.59
CA TYR A 247 -18.07 4.74 8.79
C TYR A 247 -16.82 3.94 9.09
N GLU A 248 -16.96 2.93 9.92
CA GLU A 248 -16.02 1.83 9.93
C GLU A 248 -16.21 1.07 8.62
N ALA A 249 -15.12 0.70 7.98
CA ALA A 249 -15.17 -0.05 6.75
C ALA A 249 -14.05 -1.08 6.71
N THR A 250 -14.17 -2.02 5.77
CA THR A 250 -13.13 -2.97 5.44
C THR A 250 -12.65 -2.72 4.03
N TRP A 251 -11.35 -2.46 3.87
CA TRP A 251 -10.72 -2.25 2.57
C TRP A 251 -9.43 -3.06 2.49
N LEU A 252 -9.30 -3.91 1.45
CA LEU A 252 -8.16 -4.80 1.16
C LEU A 252 -7.69 -5.77 2.25
N GLY A 253 -8.28 -5.73 3.43
CA GLY A 253 -7.66 -6.36 4.60
C GLY A 253 -8.24 -5.81 5.86
N LEU A 254 -8.30 -4.49 5.82
CA LEU A 254 -7.99 -3.65 6.94
C LEU A 254 -9.26 -2.98 7.40
N ARG A 255 -9.41 -2.91 8.73
CA ARG A 255 -10.36 -2.00 9.34
C ARG A 255 -9.84 -0.59 9.10
N VAL A 256 -10.65 0.18 8.40
CA VAL A 256 -10.36 1.56 7.99
C VAL A 256 -11.53 2.44 8.36
N ALA A 257 -11.30 3.73 8.43
CA ALA A 257 -12.37 4.70 8.42
C ALA A 257 -12.67 5.11 6.97
N GLN A 258 -13.94 5.06 6.59
CA GLN A 258 -14.45 5.63 5.35
C GLN A 258 -15.21 6.92 5.68
N LYS A 259 -14.63 8.06 5.33
CA LYS A 259 -15.30 9.36 5.41
C LYS A 259 -16.04 9.63 4.12
N VAL A 260 -17.36 9.75 4.17
CA VAL A 260 -18.25 9.89 3.01
C VAL A 260 -18.85 11.28 2.97
N PHE A 261 -18.69 11.93 1.82
CA PHE A 261 -19.25 13.21 1.44
C PHE A 261 -20.39 12.98 0.46
N VAL A 262 -21.49 13.71 0.65
CA VAL A 262 -22.65 13.62 -0.25
C VAL A 262 -22.37 14.47 -1.50
N GLY A 263 -22.60 13.89 -2.68
CA GLY A 263 -22.30 14.52 -3.97
C GLY A 263 -20.90 14.19 -4.50
N LEU A 264 -20.77 14.12 -5.83
CA LEU A 264 -19.50 13.85 -6.52
C LEU A 264 -18.56 15.07 -6.46
N ASP A 265 -19.09 16.27 -6.70
CA ASP A 265 -18.33 17.53 -6.72
C ASP A 265 -18.43 18.27 -5.38
N ASN A 266 -18.23 17.55 -4.27
CA ASN A 266 -18.31 18.16 -2.96
C ASN A 266 -17.03 18.99 -2.70
N PRO A 267 -17.11 20.32 -2.50
CA PRO A 267 -15.92 21.16 -2.34
C PRO A 267 -15.12 20.81 -1.08
N HIS A 268 -15.78 20.32 -0.02
CA HIS A 268 -15.10 19.89 1.19
C HIS A 268 -14.33 18.57 1.00
N PHE A 269 -14.75 17.73 0.05
CA PHE A 269 -13.99 16.52 -0.30
C PHE A 269 -12.68 16.91 -0.99
N GLU A 270 -12.75 17.78 -2.01
CA GLU A 270 -11.57 18.21 -2.77
C GLU A 270 -10.57 18.97 -1.89
N GLU A 271 -11.06 19.87 -1.04
CA GLU A 271 -10.23 20.59 -0.06
C GLU A 271 -9.53 19.61 0.89
N GLU A 272 -10.26 18.63 1.42
CA GLU A 272 -9.71 17.68 2.39
C GLU A 272 -8.71 16.71 1.75
N VAL A 273 -8.97 16.22 0.53
CA VAL A 273 -8.02 15.41 -0.23
C VAL A 273 -6.76 16.22 -0.56
N THR A 274 -6.91 17.46 -1.02
CA THR A 274 -5.77 18.34 -1.35
C THR A 274 -4.87 18.57 -0.14
N ASN A 275 -5.47 18.74 1.05
CA ASN A 275 -4.75 18.97 2.28
C ASN A 275 -4.16 17.70 2.90
N LEU A 276 -4.87 16.56 2.86
CA LEU A 276 -4.42 15.32 3.51
C LEU A 276 -3.52 14.45 2.62
N ALA A 277 -3.71 14.42 1.30
CA ALA A 277 -2.93 13.58 0.39
C ALA A 277 -1.40 13.76 0.48
N PRO A 278 -0.85 14.98 0.65
CA PRO A 278 0.60 15.15 0.76
C PRO A 278 1.14 14.86 2.17
N LEU A 279 0.27 14.76 3.19
CA LEU A 279 0.70 14.61 4.58
C LEU A 279 0.98 13.14 4.90
N ARG A 280 2.23 12.86 5.28
CA ARG A 280 2.66 11.54 5.77
C ARG A 280 3.45 11.72 7.05
N HIS A 281 2.77 11.61 8.18
CA HIS A 281 3.38 11.76 9.50
C HIS A 281 2.63 10.87 10.52
N PRO A 282 3.32 10.20 11.46
CA PRO A 282 2.74 9.25 12.44
C PRO A 282 1.70 9.87 13.39
N ASN A 283 1.68 11.19 13.53
CA ASN A 283 0.70 11.91 14.35
C ASN A 283 -0.36 12.63 13.51
N ILE A 284 -0.41 12.35 12.22
CA ILE A 284 -1.45 12.82 11.30
C ILE A 284 -2.12 11.58 10.75
N THR A 285 -3.44 11.51 10.81
CA THR A 285 -4.21 10.38 10.30
C THR A 285 -3.87 10.12 8.84
N SER A 286 -3.46 8.89 8.52
CA SER A 286 -3.03 8.55 7.17
C SER A 286 -4.22 8.39 6.22
N MET A 287 -4.17 9.09 5.08
CA MET A 287 -5.07 8.84 3.95
C MET A 287 -4.49 7.74 3.06
N PHE A 288 -5.27 6.68 2.83
CA PHE A 288 -4.84 5.56 2.00
C PHE A 288 -5.31 5.68 0.55
N TYR A 289 -6.56 6.10 0.36
CA TYR A 289 -7.24 6.09 -0.93
C TYR A 289 -8.45 7.03 -0.90
N CYS A 290 -8.89 7.51 -2.07
CA CYS A 290 -10.16 8.19 -2.22
C CYS A 290 -10.91 7.66 -3.46
N GLU A 291 -12.22 7.56 -3.37
CA GLU A 291 -13.09 7.15 -4.48
C GLU A 291 -14.30 8.06 -4.62
N GLN A 292 -14.76 8.23 -5.86
CA GLN A 292 -16.06 8.77 -6.17
C GLN A 292 -16.94 7.64 -6.71
N LYS A 293 -18.04 7.32 -6.03
CA LYS A 293 -18.89 6.17 -6.35
C LYS A 293 -20.34 6.38 -5.93
N ASN A 294 -21.28 5.96 -6.78
CA ASN A 294 -22.72 6.02 -6.53
C ASN A 294 -23.19 7.43 -6.08
N GLY A 295 -22.70 8.47 -6.74
CA GLY A 295 -23.09 9.86 -6.43
C GLY A 295 -22.46 10.45 -5.16
N ASN A 296 -21.48 9.77 -4.55
CA ASN A 296 -20.81 10.23 -3.34
C ASN A 296 -19.29 10.17 -3.50
N SER A 297 -18.59 11.08 -2.83
CA SER A 297 -17.13 11.07 -2.73
C SER A 297 -16.71 10.55 -1.36
N SER A 298 -15.64 9.77 -1.30
CA SER A 298 -15.18 9.21 -0.02
C SER A 298 -13.68 9.09 0.09
N ILE A 299 -13.20 9.22 1.32
CA ILE A 299 -11.79 9.09 1.70
C ILE A 299 -11.67 7.87 2.61
N ILE A 300 -10.72 7.00 2.28
CA ILE A 300 -10.33 5.83 3.06
C ILE A 300 -9.07 6.17 3.83
N MET A 301 -9.14 6.03 5.15
CA MET A 301 -8.10 6.48 6.06
C MET A 301 -7.93 5.51 7.23
N GLU A 302 -6.86 5.70 7.98
CA GLU A 302 -6.57 4.98 9.21
C GLU A 302 -7.76 5.02 10.17
N LEU A 303 -8.09 3.87 10.77
CA LEU A 303 -9.13 3.78 11.78
C LEU A 303 -8.54 4.11 13.15
N MET A 304 -8.99 5.22 13.74
CA MET A 304 -8.65 5.59 15.12
C MET A 304 -9.63 4.92 16.10
N ASP A 305 -9.14 4.55 17.29
CA ASP A 305 -9.96 3.88 18.32
C ASP A 305 -11.06 4.80 18.86
N GLU A 306 -10.73 6.05 19.21
CA GLU A 306 -11.67 7.09 19.62
C GLU A 306 -11.11 8.50 19.37
N ASP A 307 -11.96 9.52 19.40
CA ASP A 307 -11.53 10.92 19.34
C ASP A 307 -11.01 11.40 20.71
N LEU A 308 -10.11 12.38 20.69
CA LEU A 308 -9.44 12.88 21.90
C LEU A 308 -10.44 13.45 22.92
N HIS A 309 -11.52 14.10 22.47
CA HIS A 309 -12.50 14.67 23.38
C HIS A 309 -13.22 13.56 24.18
N THR A 310 -13.67 12.51 23.49
CA THR A 310 -14.26 11.33 24.11
C THR A 310 -13.27 10.61 25.04
N TYR A 311 -12.02 10.44 24.63
CA TYR A 311 -10.95 9.85 25.46
C TYR A 311 -10.78 10.61 26.78
N LEU A 312 -10.68 11.94 26.70
CA LEU A 312 -10.46 12.81 27.87
C LEU A 312 -11.66 12.83 28.82
N HIS A 313 -12.87 12.86 28.26
CA HIS A 313 -14.11 12.82 29.04
C HIS A 313 -14.24 11.48 29.78
N ASN A 314 -14.02 10.36 29.10
CA ASN A 314 -14.12 9.01 29.69
C ASN A 314 -13.09 8.76 30.81
N ARG A 315 -11.96 9.46 30.77
CA ARG A 315 -10.91 9.39 31.80
C ARG A 315 -11.12 10.38 32.94
N GLY A 316 -12.18 11.18 32.91
CA GLY A 316 -12.46 12.21 33.92
C GLY A 316 -11.46 13.38 33.91
N ILE A 317 -10.74 13.57 32.80
CA ILE A 317 -9.71 14.61 32.67
C ILE A 317 -10.33 15.93 32.20
N CYS A 318 -11.41 15.86 31.42
CA CYS A 318 -12.20 17.03 31.04
C CYS A 318 -13.53 17.05 31.82
N HIS A 319 -13.72 18.08 32.65
CA HIS A 319 -15.00 18.43 33.31
C HIS A 319 -15.74 19.58 32.62
N LEU A 320 -15.28 20.00 31.44
CA LEU A 320 -15.90 21.11 30.72
C LEU A 320 -17.17 20.61 30.02
N ARG A 321 -18.31 21.05 30.57
CA ARG A 321 -19.62 21.04 29.91
C ARG A 321 -19.68 22.10 28.82
#